data_AF-A0A3A5V3R6-F1
#
_entry.id   AF-A0A3A5V3R6-F1
#
_cell.length_a   1.000
_cell.length_b   1.000
_cell.length_c   1.000
_cell.angle_alpha   90.00
_cell.angle_beta   90.00
_cell.angle_gamma   90.00
#
_symmetry.space_group_name_H-M   'P 1'
#
loop_
_entity.id
_entity.type
_entity.pdbx_description
1 polymer ?
#
loop_
_entity_poly.entity_id
_entity_poly.type
_entity_poly.pdbx_seq_one_letter_code
_entity_poly.pdbx_strand_id
1 'polypeptide(L)'
;MSDDVDGQTMTGNVPVYASAMVFIGVWGLVLAGLNMFNMAHPTYHISWGGLLTFEAANGAFYVPENDGFHFEVLGDTIFIIACAGLIGFGSKMIGEHRKLGDWIKGLLINDTWPALNDPSLAGGQRTSSAWCLLLGLAFYLYFGIAHQGWIDVGVYSVSIALIASGFALNHASRAPPGDEKID
;
A
#
# COMPACT_ATOMS: atom_id res chain seq x y z
N MET A 1 4.72 5.38 41.96
CA MET A 1 5.20 4.29 41.09
C MET A 1 4.78 4.66 39.67
N SER A 2 5.37 5.76 39.21
CA SER A 2 5.31 6.27 37.85
C SER A 2 6.63 5.89 37.17
N ASP A 3 6.63 5.86 35.84
CA ASP A 3 7.80 5.92 34.95
C ASP A 3 8.04 4.71 34.01
N ASP A 4 7.07 3.81 33.78
CA ASP A 4 7.30 2.67 32.85
C ASP A 4 6.26 2.46 31.73
N VAL A 5 5.20 3.27 31.63
CA VAL A 5 4.18 3.08 30.57
C VAL A 5 4.59 3.72 29.24
N ASP A 6 5.35 4.82 29.28
CA ASP A 6 5.78 5.55 28.07
C ASP A 6 7.12 5.03 27.49
N GLY A 7 7.91 4.28 28.26
CA GLY A 7 9.20 3.73 27.83
C GLY A 7 9.09 2.47 26.97
N GLN A 8 7.98 1.73 27.06
CA GLN A 8 7.76 0.49 26.30
C GLN A 8 7.05 0.70 24.95
N THR A 9 6.43 1.85 24.73
CA THR A 9 5.70 2.16 23.49
C THR A 9 6.62 2.54 22.32
N MET A 10 7.87 2.90 22.59
CA MET A 10 8.85 3.32 21.57
C MET A 10 9.74 2.17 21.03
N THR A 11 9.86 1.05 21.74
CA THR A 11 10.82 -0.02 21.42
C THR A 11 10.28 -1.11 20.48
N GLY A 12 9.02 -1.03 20.03
CA GLY A 12 8.38 -2.01 19.13
C GLY A 12 7.62 -1.44 17.94
N ASN A 13 7.64 -0.11 17.74
CA ASN A 13 6.93 0.53 16.63
C ASN A 13 7.78 0.43 15.35
N VAL A 14 7.25 -0.29 14.36
CA VAL A 14 7.87 -0.37 13.03
C VAL A 14 7.72 0.99 12.34
N PRO A 15 8.81 1.55 11.78
CA PRO A 15 8.71 2.77 11.01
C PRO A 15 7.77 2.60 9.81
N VAL A 16 6.87 3.56 9.59
CA VAL A 16 5.84 3.49 8.52
C VAL A 16 6.47 3.23 7.16
N TYR A 17 7.61 3.86 6.87
CA TYR A 17 8.32 3.69 5.60
C TYR A 17 8.80 2.24 5.37
N ALA A 18 9.16 1.50 6.42
CA ALA A 18 9.59 0.11 6.29
C ALA A 18 8.43 -0.79 5.84
N SER A 19 7.24 -0.57 6.41
CA SER A 19 6.01 -1.24 5.96
C SER A 19 5.64 -0.80 4.54
N ALA A 20 5.76 0.49 4.22
CA ALA A 20 5.49 1.01 2.89
C ALA A 20 6.40 0.37 1.82
N MET A 21 7.70 0.19 2.10
CA MET A 21 8.61 -0.50 1.19
C MET A 21 8.17 -1.93 0.89
N VAL A 22 7.74 -2.69 1.91
CA VAL A 22 7.21 -4.05 1.71
C VAL A 22 5.93 -4.01 0.87
N PHE A 23 4.98 -3.14 1.20
CA PHE A 23 3.72 -3.04 0.44
C PHE A 23 3.94 -2.61 -1.01
N ILE A 24 4.78 -1.60 -1.26
CA ILE A 24 5.12 -1.13 -2.61
C ILE A 24 5.84 -2.22 -3.39
N GLY A 25 6.80 -2.92 -2.76
CA GLY A 25 7.52 -4.01 -3.42
C GLY A 25 6.61 -5.19 -3.76
N VAL A 26 5.76 -5.63 -2.84
CA VAL A 26 4.78 -6.70 -3.11
C VAL A 26 3.80 -6.27 -4.21
N TRP A 27 3.29 -5.04 -4.13
CA TRP A 27 2.40 -4.50 -5.15
C TRP A 27 3.07 -4.41 -6.53
N GLY A 28 4.32 -3.95 -6.58
CA GLY A 28 5.11 -3.91 -7.81
C GLY A 28 5.33 -5.29 -8.43
N LEU A 29 5.57 -6.34 -7.62
CA LEU A 29 5.66 -7.71 -8.12
C LEU A 29 4.32 -8.23 -8.67
N VAL A 30 3.19 -7.87 -8.05
CA VAL A 30 1.86 -8.20 -8.58
C VAL A 30 1.66 -7.52 -9.93
N LEU A 31 2.00 -6.24 -10.04
CA LEU A 31 1.93 -5.50 -11.30
C LEU A 31 2.84 -6.09 -12.39
N ALA A 32 4.08 -6.46 -12.05
CA ALA A 32 4.99 -7.14 -12.98
C ALA A 32 4.36 -8.46 -13.48
N GLY A 33 3.80 -9.25 -12.56
CA GLY A 33 3.03 -10.45 -12.87
C GLY A 33 1.89 -10.19 -13.86
N LEU A 34 1.00 -9.25 -13.51
CA LEU A 34 -0.13 -8.88 -14.36
C LEU A 34 0.32 -8.37 -15.73
N ASN A 35 1.39 -7.58 -15.79
CA ASN A 35 1.92 -7.05 -17.04
C ASN A 35 2.42 -8.19 -17.94
N MET A 36 3.15 -9.16 -17.39
CA MET A 36 3.64 -10.32 -18.14
C MET A 36 2.52 -11.15 -18.80
N PHE A 37 1.32 -11.14 -18.24
CA PHE A 37 0.14 -11.83 -18.79
C PHE A 37 -0.81 -10.91 -19.57
N ASN A 38 -0.39 -9.67 -19.91
CA ASN A 38 -1.23 -8.65 -20.53
C ASN A 38 -2.53 -8.35 -19.74
N MET A 39 -2.48 -8.52 -18.42
CA MET A 39 -3.60 -8.28 -17.51
C MET A 39 -3.54 -6.92 -16.82
N ALA A 40 -2.45 -6.17 -16.97
CA ALA A 40 -2.24 -4.88 -16.30
C ALA A 40 -3.02 -3.71 -16.93
N HIS A 41 -3.35 -3.79 -18.22
CA HIS A 41 -4.12 -2.79 -18.95
C HIS A 41 -4.82 -3.44 -20.16
N PRO A 42 -6.01 -3.00 -20.58
CA PRO A 42 -6.76 -3.63 -21.66
C PRO A 42 -6.15 -3.48 -23.06
N THR A 43 -5.34 -2.44 -23.28
CA THR A 43 -4.88 -2.07 -24.63
C THR A 43 -3.37 -2.12 -24.83
N TYR A 44 -2.60 -1.97 -23.76
CA TYR A 44 -1.16 -1.68 -23.86
C TYR A 44 -0.39 -2.55 -22.90
N HIS A 45 0.77 -3.00 -23.33
CA HIS A 45 1.79 -3.57 -22.48
C HIS A 45 2.66 -2.44 -21.91
N ILE A 46 3.12 -2.60 -20.67
CA ILE A 46 3.89 -1.58 -19.96
C ILE A 46 5.38 -1.92 -20.07
N SER A 47 6.18 -0.97 -20.53
CA SER A 47 7.62 -1.01 -20.31
C SER A 47 7.94 -0.34 -18.99
N TRP A 48 8.42 -1.08 -17.98
CA TRP A 48 8.84 -0.48 -16.72
C TRP A 48 10.03 0.47 -16.90
N GLY A 49 10.93 0.15 -17.84
CA GLY A 49 12.05 1.01 -18.21
C GLY A 49 11.56 2.35 -18.75
N GLY A 50 10.65 2.32 -19.71
CA GLY A 50 10.08 3.52 -20.30
C GLY A 50 9.24 4.31 -19.29
N LEU A 51 8.38 3.64 -18.54
CA LEU A 51 7.50 4.28 -17.55
C LEU A 51 8.31 5.01 -16.47
N LEU A 52 9.30 4.35 -15.86
CA LEU A 52 10.05 4.91 -14.73
C LEU A 52 11.13 5.92 -15.17
N THR A 53 11.54 5.90 -16.44
CA THR A 53 12.49 6.87 -16.99
C THR A 53 11.81 8.00 -17.78
N PHE A 54 10.47 8.09 -17.75
CA PHE A 54 9.71 9.05 -18.53
C PHE A 54 10.07 9.01 -20.03
N GLU A 55 10.09 7.80 -20.56
CA GLU A 55 10.42 7.45 -21.95
C GLU A 55 11.85 7.75 -22.40
N ALA A 56 12.76 8.09 -21.47
CA ALA A 56 14.16 8.33 -21.83
C ALA A 56 14.90 7.05 -22.27
N ALA A 57 14.53 5.87 -21.74
CA ALA A 57 15.13 4.59 -22.11
C ALA A 57 14.45 3.91 -23.31
N ASN A 58 13.12 3.91 -23.33
CA ASN A 58 12.24 3.33 -24.36
C ASN A 58 10.80 3.83 -24.18
N GLY A 59 9.91 3.60 -25.16
CA GLY A 59 8.50 3.96 -25.02
C GLY A 59 7.83 3.25 -23.85
N ALA A 60 7.04 3.98 -23.04
CA ALA A 60 6.44 3.44 -21.82
C ALA A 60 5.28 2.47 -22.08
N PHE A 61 4.59 2.65 -23.21
CA PHE A 61 3.42 1.87 -23.59
C PHE A 61 3.52 1.43 -25.05
N TYR A 62 3.16 0.18 -25.33
CA TYR A 62 3.08 -0.33 -26.69
C TYR A 62 1.97 -1.36 -26.82
N VAL A 63 1.49 -1.57 -28.04
CA VAL A 63 0.50 -2.60 -28.33
C VAL A 63 1.23 -3.94 -28.43
N PRO A 64 0.91 -4.95 -27.60
CA PRO A 64 1.57 -6.23 -27.65
C PRO A 64 1.32 -6.91 -29.01
N GLU A 65 2.37 -7.52 -29.59
CA GLU A 65 2.26 -8.22 -30.87
C GLU A 65 1.44 -9.52 -30.77
N ASN A 66 1.34 -10.10 -29.57
CA ASN A 66 0.58 -11.31 -29.28
C ASN A 66 -0.07 -11.22 -27.89
N ASP A 67 -1.24 -11.85 -27.73
CA ASP A 67 -1.99 -11.87 -26.46
C ASP A 67 -1.38 -12.80 -25.37
N GLY A 68 -0.20 -13.36 -25.62
CA GLY A 68 0.46 -14.34 -24.75
C GLY A 68 1.40 -13.74 -23.70
N PHE A 69 2.11 -14.60 -22.99
CA PHE A 69 3.14 -14.19 -22.03
C PHE A 69 4.20 -13.30 -22.70
N HIS A 70 4.48 -12.13 -22.13
CA HIS A 70 5.50 -11.20 -22.58
C HIS A 70 6.45 -10.90 -21.41
N PHE A 71 7.77 -10.98 -21.66
CA PHE A 71 8.78 -10.57 -20.69
C PHE A 71 9.88 -9.73 -21.35
N GLU A 72 9.95 -8.45 -21.01
CA GLU A 72 11.01 -7.53 -21.44
C GLU A 72 12.25 -7.77 -20.57
N VAL A 73 13.22 -8.51 -21.12
CA VAL A 73 14.38 -9.02 -20.37
C VAL A 73 15.10 -7.96 -19.53
N LEU A 74 15.30 -6.74 -20.04
CA LEU A 74 15.97 -5.69 -19.28
C LEU A 74 15.01 -4.97 -18.33
N GLY A 75 13.91 -4.42 -18.85
CA GLY A 75 12.96 -3.62 -18.07
C GLY A 75 12.31 -4.40 -16.92
N ASP A 76 11.74 -5.58 -17.21
CA ASP A 76 11.07 -6.41 -16.21
C ASP A 76 12.06 -6.95 -15.17
N THR A 77 13.25 -7.38 -15.58
CA THR A 77 14.27 -7.88 -14.64
C THR A 77 14.68 -6.81 -13.64
N ILE A 78 14.99 -5.60 -14.12
CA ILE A 78 15.39 -4.48 -13.25
C ILE A 78 14.24 -4.13 -12.30
N PHE A 79 13.01 -4.05 -12.80
CA PHE A 79 11.84 -3.72 -11.99
C PHE A 79 11.56 -4.78 -10.91
N ILE A 80 11.59 -6.07 -11.25
CA ILE A 80 11.40 -7.17 -10.31
C ILE A 80 12.50 -7.17 -9.24
N ILE A 81 13.77 -6.97 -9.63
CA ILE A 81 14.88 -6.89 -8.67
C ILE A 81 14.68 -5.69 -7.73
N ALA A 82 14.29 -4.53 -8.25
CA ALA A 82 14.01 -3.35 -7.42
C ALA A 82 12.88 -3.64 -6.41
N CYS A 83 11.78 -4.27 -6.86
CA CYS A 83 10.66 -4.64 -5.99
C CYS A 83 11.07 -5.67 -4.92
N ALA A 84 11.81 -6.72 -5.30
CA ALA A 84 12.36 -7.70 -4.36
C ALA A 84 13.33 -7.06 -3.36
N GLY A 85 14.12 -6.09 -3.82
CA GLY A 85 14.98 -5.25 -2.98
C GLY A 85 14.17 -4.49 -1.93
N LEU A 86 13.10 -3.78 -2.34
CA LEU A 86 12.21 -3.08 -1.40
C LEU A 86 11.62 -4.01 -0.34
N ILE A 87 11.16 -5.21 -0.74
CA ILE A 87 10.64 -6.21 0.19
C ILE A 87 11.75 -6.66 1.16
N GLY A 88 12.94 -6.99 0.66
CA GLY A 88 14.07 -7.45 1.47
C GLY A 88 14.52 -6.40 2.49
N PHE A 89 14.74 -5.16 2.04
CA PHE A 89 15.14 -4.05 2.91
C PHE A 89 14.05 -3.69 3.92
N GLY A 90 12.79 -3.58 3.49
CA GLY A 90 11.65 -3.30 4.36
C GLY A 90 11.47 -4.39 5.44
N SER A 91 11.53 -5.66 5.04
CA SER A 91 11.43 -6.81 5.96
C SER A 91 12.57 -6.86 6.97
N LYS A 92 13.80 -6.52 6.53
CA LYS A 92 14.96 -6.41 7.42
C LYS A 92 14.72 -5.34 8.50
N MET A 93 14.32 -4.13 8.10
CA MET A 93 14.05 -3.03 9.04
C MET A 93 12.90 -3.34 9.99
N ILE A 94 11.85 -4.02 9.51
CA ILE A 94 10.77 -4.54 10.37
C ILE A 94 11.35 -5.50 11.42
N GLY A 95 12.19 -6.44 10.98
CA GLY A 95 12.83 -7.45 11.83
C GLY A 95 13.74 -6.88 12.92
N GLU A 96 14.30 -5.69 12.72
CA GLU A 96 15.09 -4.97 13.72
C GLU A 96 14.23 -4.39 14.87
N HIS A 97 12.93 -4.18 14.64
CA HIS A 97 12.00 -3.59 15.62
C HIS A 97 11.02 -4.61 16.23
N ARG A 98 10.64 -5.64 15.48
CA ARG A 98 9.74 -6.71 15.94
C ARG A 98 9.88 -7.98 15.11
N LYS A 99 9.49 -9.13 15.66
CA LYS A 99 9.44 -10.39 14.89
C LYS A 99 8.53 -10.22 13.67
N LEU A 100 9.02 -10.62 12.49
CA LEU A 100 8.28 -10.49 11.24
C LEU A 100 6.92 -11.20 11.29
N GLY A 101 6.87 -12.39 11.90
CA GLY A 101 5.61 -13.13 12.08
C GLY A 101 4.57 -12.36 12.90
N ASP A 102 5.01 -11.62 13.92
CA ASP A 102 4.11 -10.78 14.72
C ASP A 102 3.68 -9.53 13.95
N TRP A 103 4.55 -8.97 13.11
CA TRP A 103 4.17 -7.87 12.20
C TRP A 103 3.09 -8.34 11.21
N ILE A 104 3.28 -9.49 10.55
CA ILE A 104 2.29 -10.08 9.64
C ILE A 104 0.96 -10.32 10.36
N LYS A 105 0.99 -10.91 11.56
CA LYS A 105 -0.23 -11.09 12.38
C LYS A 105 -0.93 -9.77 12.65
N GLY A 106 -0.18 -8.69 12.91
CA GLY A 106 -0.74 -7.34 13.12
C GLY A 106 -1.40 -6.74 11.89
N LEU A 107 -1.06 -7.18 10.67
CA LEU A 107 -1.77 -6.77 9.46
C LEU A 107 -3.18 -7.36 9.39
N LEU A 108 -3.36 -8.57 9.91
CA LEU A 108 -4.64 -9.29 9.88
C LEU A 108 -5.49 -9.03 11.12
N ILE A 109 -4.86 -9.08 12.29
CA ILE A 109 -5.49 -8.91 13.60
C ILE A 109 -5.23 -7.47 14.05
N ASN A 110 -6.13 -6.57 13.67
CA ASN A 110 -6.08 -5.17 14.05
C ASN A 110 -7.49 -4.61 14.29
N ASP A 111 -7.54 -3.46 14.94
CA ASP A 111 -8.79 -2.81 15.33
C ASP A 111 -9.59 -2.18 14.17
N THR A 112 -9.10 -2.26 12.93
CA THR A 112 -9.83 -1.76 11.75
C THR A 112 -11.09 -2.58 11.53
N TRP A 113 -11.04 -3.91 11.74
CA TRP A 113 -12.20 -4.78 11.54
C TRP A 113 -13.35 -4.50 12.52
N PRO A 114 -13.11 -4.41 13.85
CA PRO A 114 -14.16 -4.00 14.78
C PRO A 114 -14.68 -2.58 14.49
N ALA A 115 -13.80 -1.65 14.12
CA ALA A 115 -14.18 -0.26 13.84
C ALA A 115 -15.15 -0.11 12.65
N LEU A 116 -15.17 -1.07 11.71
CA LEU A 116 -16.12 -1.08 10.59
C LEU A 116 -17.57 -1.28 11.05
N ASN A 117 -17.78 -2.12 12.06
CA ASN A 117 -19.11 -2.57 12.46
C ASN A 117 -19.63 -1.89 13.74
N ASP A 118 -18.75 -1.38 14.59
CA ASP A 118 -19.13 -0.79 15.87
C ASP A 118 -18.65 0.67 16.02
N PRO A 119 -19.52 1.65 15.74
CA PRO A 119 -19.24 3.06 15.96
C PRO A 119 -19.07 3.44 17.43
N SER A 120 -19.61 2.64 18.36
CA SER A 120 -19.58 2.92 19.80
C SER A 120 -18.27 2.47 20.46
N LEU A 121 -17.59 1.46 19.92
CA LEU A 121 -16.28 1.00 20.42
C LEU A 121 -15.10 1.88 19.96
N ALA A 122 -15.21 2.51 18.78
CA ALA A 122 -14.08 3.19 18.13
C ALA A 122 -14.29 4.71 17.95
N GLY A 123 -15.53 5.21 18.09
CA GLY A 123 -15.89 6.58 17.78
C GLY A 123 -16.05 6.81 16.27
N GLY A 124 -16.91 7.77 15.90
CA GLY A 124 -17.29 8.02 14.49
C GLY A 124 -16.12 8.29 13.54
N GLN A 125 -15.03 8.87 14.04
CA GLN A 125 -13.81 9.10 13.24
C GLN A 125 -13.06 7.80 12.90
N ARG A 126 -12.93 6.84 13.83
CA ARG A 126 -12.28 5.54 13.52
C ARG A 126 -13.13 4.69 12.59
N THR A 127 -14.44 4.72 12.74
CA THR A 127 -15.35 4.03 11.81
C THR A 127 -15.26 4.63 10.42
N SER A 128 -15.29 5.96 10.30
CA SER A 128 -15.12 6.65 9.01
C SER A 128 -13.76 6.33 8.38
N SER A 129 -12.69 6.32 9.19
CA SER A 129 -11.35 5.91 8.75
C SER A 129 -11.34 4.49 8.17
N ALA A 130 -11.92 3.52 8.89
CA ALA A 130 -11.96 2.13 8.46
C ALA A 130 -12.73 1.96 7.14
N TRP A 131 -13.86 2.66 6.97
CA TRP A 131 -14.60 2.66 5.72
C TRP A 131 -13.85 3.33 4.57
N CYS A 132 -13.14 4.43 4.82
CA CYS A 132 -12.28 5.06 3.81
C CYS A 132 -11.18 4.10 3.32
N LEU A 133 -10.51 3.40 4.23
CA LEU A 133 -9.50 2.39 3.88
C LEU A 133 -10.11 1.22 3.09
N LEU A 134 -11.25 0.68 3.56
CA LEU A 134 -11.92 -0.46 2.94
C LEU A 134 -12.42 -0.10 1.53
N LEU A 135 -13.12 1.02 1.38
CA LEU A 135 -13.68 1.45 0.10
C LEU A 135 -12.57 1.79 -0.90
N GLY A 136 -11.50 2.45 -0.46
CA GLY A 136 -10.36 2.75 -1.33
C GLY A 136 -9.70 1.49 -1.88
N LEU A 137 -9.45 0.50 -1.02
CA LEU A 137 -8.88 -0.78 -1.44
C LEU A 137 -9.85 -1.60 -2.31
N ALA A 138 -11.13 -1.69 -1.91
CA ALA A 138 -12.14 -2.44 -2.65
C ALA A 138 -12.40 -1.86 -4.04
N PHE A 139 -12.46 -0.52 -4.15
CA PHE A 139 -12.58 0.17 -5.43
C PHE A 139 -11.39 -0.15 -6.34
N TYR A 140 -10.16 -0.03 -5.83
CA TYR A 140 -8.94 -0.34 -6.57
C TYR A 140 -8.95 -1.78 -7.13
N LEU A 141 -9.23 -2.76 -6.26
CA LEU A 141 -9.27 -4.17 -6.64
C LEU A 141 -10.39 -4.47 -7.64
N TYR A 142 -11.58 -3.87 -7.45
CA TYR A 142 -12.70 -4.08 -8.37
C TYR A 142 -12.36 -3.58 -9.78
N PHE A 143 -11.83 -2.37 -9.93
CA PHE A 143 -11.48 -1.83 -11.25
C PHE A 143 -10.27 -2.55 -11.85
N GLY A 144 -9.29 -2.94 -11.05
CA GLY A 144 -8.19 -3.78 -11.49
C GLY A 144 -8.68 -5.11 -12.08
N ILE A 145 -9.52 -5.85 -11.34
CA ILE A 145 -9.98 -7.18 -11.75
C ILE A 145 -11.00 -7.11 -12.89
N ALA A 146 -12.01 -6.26 -12.77
CA ALA A 146 -13.14 -6.25 -13.72
C ALA A 146 -12.87 -5.44 -14.99
N HIS A 147 -11.91 -4.51 -14.96
CA HIS A 147 -11.68 -3.56 -16.06
C HIS A 147 -10.19 -3.47 -16.46
N GLN A 148 -9.32 -4.32 -15.90
CA GLN A 148 -7.86 -4.25 -16.10
C GLN A 148 -7.30 -2.84 -15.79
N GLY A 149 -7.91 -2.12 -14.85
CA GLY A 149 -7.57 -0.74 -14.50
C GLY A 149 -6.39 -0.61 -13.54
N TRP A 150 -5.44 -1.55 -13.54
CA TRP A 150 -4.36 -1.61 -12.54
C TRP A 150 -3.36 -0.46 -12.63
N ILE A 151 -3.23 0.16 -13.80
CA ILE A 151 -2.37 1.34 -14.00
C ILE A 151 -3.15 2.62 -14.33
N ASP A 152 -4.48 2.58 -14.24
CA ASP A 152 -5.32 3.72 -14.59
C ASP A 152 -5.20 4.85 -13.57
N VAL A 153 -4.86 6.05 -14.04
CA VAL A 153 -4.62 7.24 -13.20
C VAL A 153 -5.90 7.66 -12.46
N GLY A 154 -7.07 7.52 -13.08
CA GLY A 154 -8.36 7.81 -12.46
C GLY A 154 -8.68 6.82 -11.33
N VAL A 155 -8.43 5.52 -11.55
CA VAL A 155 -8.60 4.48 -10.55
C VAL A 155 -7.69 4.73 -9.34
N TYR A 156 -6.41 5.06 -9.59
CA TYR A 156 -5.48 5.43 -8.53
C TYR A 156 -5.91 6.68 -7.76
N SER A 157 -6.38 7.72 -8.45
CA SER A 157 -6.75 8.99 -7.84
C SER A 157 -7.87 8.84 -6.82
N VAL A 158 -8.92 8.08 -7.14
CA VAL A 158 -10.03 7.79 -6.21
C VAL A 158 -9.55 6.94 -5.04
N SER A 159 -8.78 5.89 -5.34
CA SER A 159 -8.26 4.95 -4.33
C SER A 159 -7.37 5.66 -3.32
N ILE A 160 -6.42 6.48 -3.78
CA ILE A 160 -5.47 7.16 -2.92
C ILE A 160 -6.13 8.26 -2.10
N ALA A 161 -7.11 8.98 -2.64
CA ALA A 161 -7.89 9.96 -1.88
C ALA A 161 -8.59 9.30 -0.69
N LEU A 162 -9.29 8.17 -0.92
CA LEU A 162 -9.95 7.41 0.13
C LEU A 162 -8.95 6.84 1.15
N ILE A 163 -7.88 6.20 0.69
CA ILE A 163 -6.87 5.59 1.57
C ILE A 163 -6.17 6.67 2.43
N ALA A 164 -5.79 7.80 1.82
CA ALA A 164 -5.16 8.91 2.53
C ALA A 164 -6.10 9.53 3.57
N SER A 165 -7.38 9.76 3.22
CA SER A 165 -8.40 10.20 4.18
C SER A 165 -8.56 9.19 5.32
N GLY A 166 -8.53 7.90 5.01
CA GLY A 166 -8.55 6.82 6.00
C GLY A 166 -7.41 6.92 7.01
N PHE A 167 -6.17 7.04 6.54
CA PHE A 167 -5.01 7.24 7.41
C PHE A 167 -5.08 8.54 8.23
N ALA A 168 -5.49 9.64 7.61
CA ALA A 168 -5.61 10.94 8.27
C ALA A 168 -6.66 10.91 9.41
N LEU A 169 -7.83 10.34 9.15
CA LEU A 169 -8.89 10.18 10.15
C LEU A 169 -8.47 9.23 11.29
N ASN A 170 -7.77 8.14 10.98
CA ASN A 170 -7.25 7.24 12.01
C ASN A 170 -6.26 7.96 12.93
N HIS A 171 -5.36 8.75 12.35
CA HIS A 171 -4.39 9.51 13.11
C HIS A 171 -5.07 10.60 13.96
N ALA A 172 -5.99 11.37 13.37
CA ALA A 172 -6.76 12.39 14.06
C ALA A 172 -7.55 11.83 15.25
N SER A 173 -8.13 10.63 15.11
CA SER A 173 -8.88 9.97 16.18
C SER A 173 -8.05 9.57 17.41
N ARG A 174 -6.71 9.62 17.30
CA ARG A 174 -5.75 9.25 18.34
C ARG A 174 -4.95 10.44 18.85
N ALA A 175 -5.29 11.65 18.40
CA ALA A 175 -4.68 12.86 18.93
C ALA A 175 -5.06 13.04 20.42
N PRO A 176 -4.12 13.43 21.30
CA PRO A 176 -4.45 13.76 22.68
C PRO A 176 -5.53 14.86 22.71
N PRO A 177 -6.44 14.84 23.71
CA PRO A 177 -7.31 15.99 23.96
C PRO A 177 -6.42 17.24 24.10
N GLY A 178 -6.76 18.31 23.40
CA GLY A 178 -6.04 19.57 23.56
C GLY A 178 -6.12 20.00 25.03
N ASP A 179 -5.02 20.55 25.56
CA ASP A 179 -5.04 21.24 26.85
C ASP A 179 -6.02 22.42 26.72
N GLU A 180 -7.29 22.19 27.04
CA GLU A 180 -8.26 23.23 27.35
C GLU A 180 -7.87 23.85 28.70
N LYS A 181 -6.73 24.54 28.72
CA LYS A 181 -6.53 25.67 29.63
C LYS A 181 -7.24 26.86 28.99
N ILE A 182 -8.55 26.85 29.12
CA ILE A 182 -9.34 28.07 29.06
C ILE A 182 -9.27 28.63 30.49
N ASP A 183 -8.69 29.82 30.60
CA ASP A 183 -8.36 30.60 31.81
C ASP A 183 -9.10 30.29 33.12
#